data_AF-H0SES7-F1
#
_entry.id   AF-H0SES7-F1
#
_cell.length_a   1.000
_cell.length_b   1.000
_cell.length_c   1.000
_cell.angle_alpha   90.00
_cell.angle_beta   90.00
_cell.angle_gamma   90.00
#
_symmetry.space_group_name_H-M   'P 1'
#
loop_
_entity.id
_entity.type
_entity.pdbx_description
1 polymer ?
#
loop_
_entity_poly.entity_id
_entity_poly.type
_entity_poly.pdbx_seq_one_letter_code
_entity_poly.pdbx_strand_id
1 'polypeptide(L)'
;MTLWFVFAVMTAAAIFAVLLPLGLGARHLSDGREVAVYKDQLAEIERDVETGLIGKVEAEAARVEIGRRLLAAADQEGEVAAKPSLGLRRVAAVVALIGVPVVALAVYLPLGSPQLPDFPLTARAKTPDGSQPLENLVSQVEQHLQKNPTDGRGWTVLAPVLARLGRTEDAIRAYRNMITYAGDGAAKRADLGEVITAAAGGVVTAEAKAEFERGHALDADEPKANYYLGLAAEQDGRKDDAANIWRAMLSKGPADAPWRPLVSAALARIGGGEAPALPNEAMAAAKDMSADDRDAMIRGMVDRLATRLKQNGDDVEGWLRLVRAYVVMGDLDKAKSALSDARQAVKDADRLRQLNEGVKTFGLDG
;
A
#
# COMPACT_ATOMS: atom_id res chain seq x y z
N MET A 1 22.84 -4.35 -29.58
CA MET A 1 23.74 -3.64 -30.51
C MET A 1 23.06 -3.27 -31.83
N THR A 2 22.34 -4.19 -32.50
CA THR A 2 21.60 -3.93 -33.76
C THR A 2 20.53 -2.84 -33.65
N LEU A 3 19.78 -2.80 -32.54
CA LEU A 3 18.70 -1.84 -32.31
C LEU A 3 19.19 -0.38 -32.24
N TRP A 4 20.33 -0.13 -31.59
CA TRP A 4 20.93 1.21 -31.50
C TRP A 4 21.40 1.74 -32.86
N PHE A 5 21.87 0.85 -33.75
CA PHE A 5 22.25 1.21 -35.11
C PHE A 5 21.02 1.65 -35.94
N VAL A 6 19.89 0.95 -35.79
CA VAL A 6 18.63 1.32 -36.46
C VAL A 6 18.16 2.70 -36.01
N PHE A 7 18.20 3.00 -34.72
CA PHE A 7 17.84 4.32 -34.20
C PHE A 7 18.77 5.44 -34.69
N ALA A 8 20.07 5.19 -34.79
CA ALA A 8 21.01 6.16 -35.34
C ALA A 8 20.70 6.49 -36.81
N VAL A 9 20.41 5.47 -37.64
CA VAL A 9 20.04 5.68 -39.04
C VAL A 9 18.71 6.41 -39.19
N MET A 10 17.70 6.06 -38.39
CA MET A 10 16.40 6.75 -38.40
C MET A 10 16.52 8.23 -38.01
N THR A 11 17.35 8.54 -37.01
CA THR A 11 17.59 9.91 -36.56
C THR A 11 18.31 10.72 -37.64
N ALA A 12 19.32 10.14 -38.28
CA ALA A 12 20.01 10.77 -39.40
C ALA A 12 19.08 11.04 -40.59
N ALA A 13 18.21 10.08 -40.92
CA ALA A 13 17.21 10.24 -41.98
C ALA A 13 16.20 11.36 -41.67
N ALA A 14 15.71 11.44 -40.43
CA ALA A 14 14.79 12.49 -39.99
C ALA A 14 15.43 13.88 -40.06
N ILE A 15 16.68 14.03 -39.60
CA ILE A 15 17.44 15.27 -39.70
C ILE A 15 17.62 15.68 -41.17
N PHE A 16 17.98 14.74 -42.04
CA PHE A 16 18.21 15.01 -43.45
C PHE A 16 16.92 15.43 -44.17
N ALA A 17 15.78 14.78 -43.87
CA ALA A 17 14.48 15.11 -44.43
C ALA A 17 14.03 16.55 -44.09
N VAL A 18 14.36 17.05 -42.89
CA VAL A 18 14.04 18.42 -42.45
C VAL A 18 14.98 19.45 -43.08
N LEU A 19 16.26 19.11 -43.28
CA LEU A 19 17.26 20.05 -43.79
C LEU A 19 17.29 20.15 -45.32
N LEU A 20 16.88 19.11 -46.05
CA LEU A 20 16.86 19.07 -47.51
C LEU A 20 16.04 20.22 -48.16
N PRO A 21 14.78 20.51 -47.74
CA PRO A 21 13.98 21.59 -48.34
C PRO A 21 14.50 23.00 -47.99
N LEU A 22 15.37 23.14 -46.99
CA LEU A 22 15.98 24.42 -46.62
C LEU A 22 17.21 24.75 -47.48
N GLY A 23 17.89 23.72 -48.00
CA GLY A 23 19.08 23.85 -48.85
C GLY A 23 18.78 23.95 -50.36
N LEU A 24 17.66 23.39 -50.81
CA LEU A 24 17.21 23.50 -52.20
C LEU A 24 16.47 24.83 -52.39
N GLY A 25 17.16 25.84 -52.90
CA GLY A 25 16.53 27.09 -53.31
C GLY A 25 15.44 26.82 -54.33
N ALA A 26 14.21 27.29 -54.05
CA ALA A 26 13.15 27.31 -55.05
C ALA A 26 13.64 28.12 -56.25
N ARG A 27 13.96 27.43 -57.34
CA ARG A 27 14.25 28.08 -58.63
C ARG A 27 12.92 28.58 -59.18
N HIS A 28 12.59 29.84 -58.92
CA HIS A 28 11.63 30.55 -59.77
C HIS A 28 12.28 30.72 -61.15
N LEU A 29 11.92 29.81 -62.06
CA LEU A 29 12.40 29.78 -63.44
C LEU A 29 11.49 30.57 -64.41
N SER A 30 10.41 31.22 -63.92
CA SER A 30 9.35 31.80 -64.78
C SER A 30 9.58 33.26 -65.12
N ASP A 31 9.92 34.11 -64.13
CA ASP A 31 9.72 35.56 -64.25
C ASP A 31 10.45 36.18 -65.45
N GLY A 32 11.74 35.85 -65.64
CA GLY A 32 12.56 36.39 -66.74
C GLY A 32 12.19 35.96 -68.16
N ARG A 33 11.38 34.90 -68.34
CA ARG A 33 10.98 34.42 -69.68
C ARG A 33 9.75 35.14 -70.21
N GLU A 34 8.86 35.60 -69.33
CA GLU A 34 7.57 36.16 -69.73
C GLU A 34 7.74 37.54 -70.38
N VAL A 35 8.60 38.39 -69.81
CA VAL A 35 8.96 39.71 -70.38
C VAL A 35 9.63 39.59 -71.75
N ALA A 36 10.49 38.58 -71.94
CA ALA A 36 11.13 38.32 -73.23
C ALA A 36 10.11 37.89 -74.29
N VAL A 37 9.17 37.00 -73.93
CA VAL A 37 8.11 36.52 -74.82
C VAL A 37 7.18 37.66 -75.24
N TYR A 38 6.78 38.54 -74.32
CA TYR A 38 5.91 39.68 -74.66
C TYR A 38 6.59 40.71 -75.57
N LYS A 39 7.92 40.88 -75.46
CA LYS A 39 8.69 41.73 -76.39
C LYS A 39 8.75 41.13 -77.79
N ASP A 40 8.94 39.82 -77.90
CA ASP A 40 8.93 39.13 -79.19
C ASP A 40 7.55 39.20 -79.85
N GLN A 41 6.45 39.08 -79.08
CA GLN A 41 5.08 39.21 -79.59
C GLN A 41 4.78 40.61 -80.13
N LEU A 42 5.32 41.67 -79.51
CA LEU A 42 5.18 43.04 -80.04
C LEU A 42 5.92 43.21 -81.37
N ALA A 43 7.12 42.63 -81.50
CA ALA A 43 7.89 42.66 -82.74
C ALA A 43 7.22 41.83 -83.86
N GLU A 44 6.53 40.73 -83.50
CA GLU A 44 5.77 39.92 -84.45
C GLU A 44 4.56 40.67 -85.02
N ILE A 45 3.80 41.38 -84.17
CA ILE A 45 2.68 42.23 -84.62
C ILE A 45 3.15 43.32 -85.59
N GLU A 46 4.33 43.89 -85.37
CA GLU A 46 4.89 44.89 -86.28
C GLU A 46 5.18 44.31 -87.67
N ARG A 47 5.76 43.10 -87.74
CA ARG A 47 5.98 42.39 -89.00
C ARG A 47 4.68 42.00 -89.70
N ASP A 48 3.65 41.62 -88.94
CA ASP A 48 2.34 41.24 -89.50
C ASP A 48 1.58 42.44 -90.07
N VAL A 49 1.76 43.64 -89.51
CA VAL A 49 1.25 44.90 -90.11
C VAL A 49 1.97 45.23 -91.40
N GLU A 50 3.30 45.11 -91.42
CA GLU A 50 4.12 45.41 -92.62
C GLU A 50 3.80 44.47 -93.79
N THR A 51 3.50 43.21 -93.49
CA THR A 51 3.13 42.19 -94.47
C THR A 51 1.63 42.19 -94.83
N GLY A 52 0.83 43.03 -94.18
CA GLY A 52 -0.60 43.20 -94.45
C GLY A 52 -1.49 42.07 -93.94
N LEU A 53 -0.97 41.20 -93.05
CA LEU A 53 -1.70 40.08 -92.44
C LEU A 53 -2.77 40.55 -91.46
N ILE A 54 -2.57 41.72 -90.82
CA ILE A 54 -3.50 42.31 -89.86
C ILE A 54 -3.78 43.79 -90.16
N GLY A 55 -5.01 44.24 -89.89
CA GLY A 55 -5.39 45.63 -90.07
C GLY A 55 -4.76 46.55 -89.02
N LYS A 56 -4.49 47.81 -89.37
CA LYS A 56 -3.86 48.80 -88.45
C LYS A 56 -4.61 48.98 -87.13
N VAL A 57 -5.95 48.96 -87.19
CA VAL A 57 -6.81 49.15 -86.01
C VAL A 57 -6.73 47.93 -85.07
N GLU A 58 -6.67 46.73 -85.63
CA GLU A 58 -6.56 45.47 -84.87
C GLU A 58 -5.16 45.35 -84.23
N ALA A 59 -4.12 45.76 -84.95
CA ALA A 59 -2.75 45.80 -84.46
C ALA A 59 -2.57 46.78 -83.28
N GLU A 60 -3.18 47.96 -83.33
CA GLU A 60 -3.14 48.90 -82.20
C GLU A 60 -3.82 48.32 -80.95
N ALA A 61 -4.98 47.69 -81.11
CA ALA A 61 -5.67 47.04 -79.99
C ALA A 61 -4.82 45.91 -79.35
N ALA A 62 -4.17 45.09 -80.18
CA ALA A 62 -3.29 44.01 -79.71
C ALA A 62 -2.04 44.54 -79.00
N ARG A 63 -1.42 45.61 -79.52
CA ARG A 63 -0.27 46.28 -78.88
C ARG A 63 -0.60 46.82 -77.50
N VAL A 64 -1.78 47.40 -77.32
CA VAL A 64 -2.20 47.95 -76.02
C VAL A 64 -2.37 46.84 -74.97
N GLU A 65 -3.02 45.72 -75.31
CA GLU A 65 -3.23 44.62 -74.36
C GLU A 65 -1.93 43.89 -74.03
N ILE A 66 -1.06 43.64 -75.02
CA ILE A 66 0.26 43.02 -74.77
C ILE A 66 1.17 43.97 -73.98
N GLY A 67 1.15 45.27 -74.30
CA GLY A 67 1.87 46.29 -73.53
C GLY A 67 1.43 46.35 -72.07
N ARG A 68 0.11 46.24 -71.81
CA ARG A 68 -0.43 46.17 -70.44
C ARG A 68 0.06 44.93 -69.69
N ARG A 69 0.09 43.77 -70.35
CA ARG A 69 0.58 42.51 -69.77
C ARG A 69 2.09 42.53 -69.54
N LEU A 70 2.84 43.13 -70.45
CA LEU A 70 4.28 43.34 -70.32
C LEU A 70 4.60 44.22 -69.11
N LEU A 71 3.85 45.32 -68.91
CA LEU A 71 4.01 46.18 -67.74
C LEU A 71 3.64 45.45 -66.44
N ALA A 72 2.55 44.69 -66.42
CA ALA A 72 2.17 43.89 -65.25
C ALA A 72 3.21 42.82 -64.91
N ALA A 73 3.81 42.17 -65.91
CA ALA A 73 4.89 41.20 -65.71
C ALA A 73 6.19 41.88 -65.23
N ALA A 74 6.52 43.07 -65.75
CA ALA A 74 7.68 43.84 -65.32
C ALA A 74 7.55 44.39 -63.88
N ASP A 75 6.35 44.79 -63.46
CA ASP A 75 6.07 45.20 -62.08
C ASP A 75 6.20 44.02 -61.10
N GLN A 76 5.79 42.80 -61.52
CA GLN A 76 5.99 41.58 -60.73
C GLN A 76 7.46 41.16 -60.64
N GLU A 77 8.26 41.38 -61.68
CA GLU A 77 9.74 41.23 -61.60
C GLU A 77 10.39 42.26 -60.66
N GLY A 78 9.81 43.46 -60.56
CA GLY A 78 10.26 44.55 -59.71
C GLY A 78 9.90 44.39 -58.24
N GLU A 79 8.81 43.70 -57.92
CA GLU A 79 8.47 43.29 -56.55
C GLU A 79 9.37 42.14 -56.09
N VAL A 80 10.61 42.49 -55.73
CA VAL A 80 11.53 41.58 -55.08
C VAL A 80 10.97 41.20 -53.71
N ALA A 81 10.18 40.12 -53.66
CA ALA A 81 9.89 39.43 -52.41
C ALA A 81 11.23 39.15 -51.72
N ALA A 82 11.44 39.77 -50.56
CA ALA A 82 12.72 39.76 -49.86
C ALA A 82 13.25 38.32 -49.76
N LYS A 83 14.31 38.03 -50.54
CA LYS A 83 14.93 36.70 -50.53
C LYS A 83 15.39 36.43 -49.10
N PRO A 84 14.84 35.44 -48.38
CA PRO A 84 15.28 35.14 -47.03
C PRO A 84 16.77 34.84 -47.09
N SER A 85 17.57 35.55 -46.28
CA SER A 85 19.02 35.47 -46.40
C SER A 85 19.49 34.04 -46.14
N LEU A 86 20.31 33.52 -47.05
CA LEU A 86 20.93 32.18 -46.92
C LEU A 86 21.68 32.05 -45.58
N GLY A 87 22.20 33.16 -45.05
CA GLY A 87 22.81 33.23 -43.72
C GLY A 87 21.83 32.90 -42.59
N LEU A 88 20.63 33.51 -42.57
CA LEU A 88 19.65 33.28 -41.51
C LEU A 88 19.14 31.83 -41.52
N ARG A 89 18.94 31.26 -42.71
CA ARG A 89 18.52 29.85 -42.87
C ARG A 89 19.57 28.87 -42.37
N ARG A 90 20.86 29.14 -42.68
CA ARG A 90 21.98 28.32 -42.19
C ARG A 90 22.12 28.43 -40.67
N VAL A 91 21.98 29.62 -40.10
CA VAL A 91 21.99 29.83 -38.65
C VAL A 91 20.83 29.07 -37.98
N ALA A 92 19.61 29.19 -38.50
CA ALA A 92 18.45 28.46 -37.97
C ALA A 92 18.65 26.93 -38.04
N ALA A 93 19.22 26.41 -39.13
CA ALA A 93 19.55 25.00 -39.27
C ALA A 93 20.61 24.53 -38.26
N VAL A 94 21.66 25.32 -38.03
CA VAL A 94 22.71 25.03 -37.04
C VAL A 94 22.14 25.05 -35.61
N VAL A 95 21.30 26.04 -35.29
CA VAL A 95 20.64 26.12 -33.98
C VAL A 95 19.69 24.94 -33.76
N ALA A 96 18.95 24.51 -34.79
CA ALA A 96 18.09 23.33 -34.68
C ALA A 96 18.90 22.02 -34.52
N LEU A 97 19.99 21.86 -35.26
CA LEU A 97 20.81 20.65 -35.26
C LEU A 97 21.64 20.49 -33.98
N ILE A 98 22.18 21.59 -33.46
CA ILE A 98 23.12 21.56 -32.32
C ILE A 98 22.47 22.10 -31.05
N GLY A 99 21.73 23.20 -31.15
CA GLY A 99 21.12 23.85 -29.98
C GLY A 99 20.09 22.97 -29.29
N VAL A 100 19.19 22.32 -30.05
CA VAL A 100 18.14 21.48 -29.47
C VAL A 100 18.73 20.27 -28.71
N PRO A 101 19.67 19.47 -29.27
CA PRO A 101 20.29 18.39 -28.51
C PRO A 101 21.09 18.86 -27.30
N VAL A 102 21.82 19.99 -27.41
CA VAL A 102 22.59 20.54 -26.28
C VAL A 102 21.66 20.96 -25.14
N VAL A 103 20.55 21.64 -25.44
CA VAL A 103 19.54 22.02 -24.44
C VAL A 103 18.91 20.77 -23.82
N ALA A 104 18.56 19.76 -24.64
CA ALA A 104 18.01 18.50 -24.13
C ALA A 104 18.99 17.80 -23.17
N LEU A 105 20.28 17.74 -23.53
CA LEU A 105 21.33 17.15 -22.67
C LEU A 105 21.51 17.95 -21.37
N ALA A 106 21.53 19.28 -21.47
CA ALA A 106 21.68 20.18 -20.32
C ALA A 106 20.51 20.08 -19.33
N VAL A 107 19.30 19.76 -19.81
CA VAL A 107 18.14 19.49 -18.96
C VAL A 107 18.18 18.06 -18.41
N TYR A 108 18.56 17.07 -19.23
CA TYR A 108 18.56 15.65 -18.83
C TYR A 108 19.65 15.31 -17.82
N LEU A 109 20.85 15.88 -17.91
CA LEU A 109 21.93 15.57 -16.98
C LEU A 109 21.61 15.91 -15.50
N PRO A 110 20.99 17.06 -15.15
CA PRO A 110 20.63 17.38 -13.77
C PRO A 110 19.29 16.77 -13.30
N LEU A 111 18.29 16.60 -14.18
CA LEU A 111 16.96 16.09 -13.79
C LEU A 111 16.80 14.58 -14.00
N GLY A 112 17.55 14.02 -14.93
CA GLY A 112 17.50 12.61 -15.29
C GLY A 112 18.44 11.77 -14.45
N SER A 113 18.51 10.50 -14.81
CA SER A 113 19.30 9.49 -14.10
C SER A 113 20.22 8.76 -15.08
N PRO A 114 21.22 9.44 -15.66
CA PRO A 114 22.09 8.89 -16.70
C PRO A 114 22.94 7.70 -16.22
N GLN A 115 23.10 7.53 -14.91
CA GLN A 115 23.85 6.42 -14.32
C GLN A 115 22.98 5.18 -14.02
N LEU A 116 21.67 5.20 -14.28
CA LEU A 116 20.84 4.01 -14.08
C LEU A 116 21.22 2.93 -15.09
N PRO A 117 21.66 1.75 -14.64
CA PRO A 117 21.94 0.63 -15.53
C PRO A 117 20.62 0.07 -16.09
N ASP A 118 20.70 -0.59 -17.24
CA ASP A 118 19.57 -1.33 -17.81
C ASP A 118 19.11 -2.43 -16.83
N PHE A 119 17.81 -2.48 -16.53
CA PHE A 119 17.22 -3.56 -15.72
C PHE A 119 16.72 -4.70 -16.63
N PRO A 120 17.47 -5.82 -16.78
CA PRO A 120 17.05 -6.95 -17.60
C PRO A 120 15.77 -7.59 -17.06
N LEU A 121 14.98 -8.18 -17.95
CA LEU A 121 13.69 -8.82 -17.61
C LEU A 121 13.84 -9.92 -16.52
N THR A 122 14.98 -10.60 -16.50
CA THR A 122 15.31 -11.62 -15.48
C THR A 122 15.48 -11.05 -14.07
N ALA A 123 15.90 -9.79 -13.93
CA ALA A 123 15.98 -9.11 -12.64
C ALA A 123 14.60 -8.66 -12.15
N ARG A 124 13.69 -8.28 -13.06
CA ARG A 124 12.28 -7.98 -12.77
C ARG A 124 11.46 -9.20 -12.34
N ALA A 125 11.82 -10.39 -12.82
CA ALA A 125 11.19 -11.65 -12.39
C ALA A 125 11.62 -12.11 -10.99
N LYS A 126 12.67 -11.51 -10.41
CA LYS A 126 13.24 -11.87 -9.11
C LYS A 126 12.97 -10.87 -8.00
N THR A 127 12.40 -9.71 -8.32
CA THR A 127 11.78 -8.86 -7.30
C THR A 127 10.56 -9.62 -6.75
N PRO A 128 10.52 -9.93 -5.44
CA PRO A 128 9.30 -10.41 -4.81
C PRO A 128 8.26 -9.34 -5.03
N ASP A 129 7.34 -9.62 -5.95
CA ASP A 129 6.14 -8.81 -6.07
C ASP A 129 5.46 -8.85 -4.70
N GLY A 130 5.18 -7.70 -4.08
CA GLY A 130 4.45 -7.64 -2.81
C GLY A 130 3.06 -8.26 -2.90
N SER A 131 2.63 -8.59 -4.13
CA SER A 131 1.41 -9.32 -4.50
C SER A 131 1.59 -10.84 -4.61
N GLN A 132 2.78 -11.43 -4.39
CA GLN A 132 2.90 -12.89 -4.42
C GLN A 132 2.08 -13.51 -3.28
N PRO A 133 1.16 -14.44 -3.57
CA PRO A 133 0.43 -15.18 -2.54
C PRO A 133 1.41 -15.79 -1.54
N LEU A 134 1.14 -15.63 -0.25
CA LEU A 134 1.98 -16.13 0.83
C LEU A 134 2.30 -17.63 0.67
N GLU A 135 1.37 -18.38 0.10
CA GLU A 135 1.46 -19.80 -0.22
C GLU A 135 2.61 -20.12 -1.20
N ASN A 136 2.86 -19.24 -2.18
CA ASN A 136 3.95 -19.41 -3.15
C ASN A 136 5.30 -19.16 -2.48
N LEU A 137 5.38 -18.19 -1.57
CA LEU A 137 6.59 -17.92 -0.79
C LEU A 137 6.90 -19.09 0.16
N VAL A 138 5.88 -19.61 0.84
CA VAL A 138 5.99 -20.80 1.68
C VAL A 138 6.51 -21.98 0.88
N SER A 139 5.93 -22.24 -0.30
CA SER A 139 6.34 -23.33 -1.19
C SER A 139 7.81 -23.21 -1.63
N GLN A 140 8.30 -21.99 -1.91
CA GLN A 140 9.71 -21.75 -2.25
C GLN A 140 10.64 -22.04 -1.07
N VAL A 141 10.27 -21.60 0.14
CA VAL A 141 11.04 -21.88 1.36
C VAL A 141 11.05 -23.37 1.67
N GLU A 142 9.93 -24.07 1.50
CA GLU A 142 9.83 -25.52 1.66
C GLU A 142 10.75 -26.27 0.68
N GLN A 143 10.76 -25.88 -0.61
CA GLN A 143 11.67 -26.49 -1.60
C GLN A 143 13.15 -26.24 -1.28
N HIS A 144 13.49 -25.05 -0.77
CA HIS A 144 14.84 -24.75 -0.31
C HIS A 144 15.24 -25.63 0.88
N LEU A 145 14.36 -25.77 1.86
CA LEU A 145 14.59 -26.57 3.07
C LEU A 145 14.59 -28.07 2.79
N GLN A 146 13.89 -28.55 1.78
CA GLN A 146 14.01 -29.95 1.32
C GLN A 146 15.42 -30.26 0.81
N LYS A 147 16.06 -29.30 0.12
CA LYS A 147 17.44 -29.43 -0.36
C LYS A 147 18.47 -29.15 0.72
N ASN A 148 18.11 -28.31 1.70
CA ASN A 148 18.97 -27.87 2.80
C ASN A 148 18.29 -28.13 4.16
N PRO A 149 18.10 -29.41 4.55
CA PRO A 149 17.29 -29.75 5.73
C PRO A 149 17.90 -29.26 7.05
N THR A 150 19.20 -28.99 7.09
CA THR A 150 19.91 -28.49 8.27
C THR A 150 19.90 -26.95 8.39
N ASP A 151 19.22 -26.24 7.50
CA ASP A 151 19.11 -24.77 7.56
C ASP A 151 18.15 -24.34 8.67
N GLY A 152 18.67 -24.26 9.90
CA GLY A 152 17.91 -23.83 11.08
C GLY A 152 17.29 -22.44 10.95
N ARG A 153 17.94 -21.52 10.22
CA ARG A 153 17.39 -20.17 10.00
C ARG A 153 16.14 -20.23 9.13
N GLY A 154 16.16 -21.04 8.07
CA GLY A 154 14.99 -21.26 7.24
C GLY A 154 13.83 -21.87 8.03
N TRP A 155 14.09 -22.86 8.90
CA TRP A 155 13.06 -23.40 9.79
C TRP A 155 12.50 -22.37 10.78
N THR A 156 13.34 -21.47 11.29
CA THR A 156 12.94 -20.38 12.20
C THR A 156 11.95 -19.42 11.55
N VAL A 157 12.09 -19.17 10.25
CA VAL A 157 11.15 -18.34 9.49
C VAL A 157 9.89 -19.12 9.13
N LEU A 158 10.05 -20.38 8.70
CA LEU A 158 8.93 -21.16 8.16
C LEU A 158 7.93 -21.60 9.23
N ALA A 159 8.39 -22.06 10.39
CA ALA A 159 7.52 -22.71 11.38
C ALA A 159 6.37 -21.81 11.89
N PRO A 160 6.61 -20.53 12.27
CA PRO A 160 5.54 -19.63 12.71
C PRO A 160 4.57 -19.25 11.58
N VAL A 161 5.02 -19.26 10.32
CA VAL A 161 4.16 -18.96 9.16
C VAL A 161 3.22 -20.13 8.90
N LEU A 162 3.73 -21.37 8.94
CA LEU A 162 2.91 -22.57 8.80
C LEU A 162 1.84 -22.66 9.90
N ALA A 163 2.19 -22.30 11.14
CA ALA A 163 1.23 -22.26 12.25
C ALA A 163 0.11 -21.24 12.00
N ARG A 164 0.44 -20.02 11.54
CA ARG A 164 -0.56 -18.98 11.22
C ARG A 164 -1.47 -19.35 10.05
N LEU A 165 -0.96 -20.13 9.10
CA LEU A 165 -1.73 -20.65 7.96
C LEU A 165 -2.64 -21.84 8.34
N GLY A 166 -2.61 -22.30 9.60
CA GLY A 166 -3.37 -23.46 10.04
C GLY A 166 -2.84 -24.79 9.50
N ARG A 167 -1.64 -24.82 8.90
CA ARG A 167 -0.95 -26.03 8.45
C ARG A 167 -0.25 -26.70 9.64
N THR A 168 -1.05 -27.11 10.63
CA THR A 168 -0.57 -27.47 11.97
C THR A 168 0.43 -28.63 11.97
N GLU A 169 0.17 -29.70 11.22
CA GLU A 169 1.10 -30.84 11.11
C GLU A 169 2.45 -30.45 10.51
N ASP A 170 2.44 -29.56 9.52
CA ASP A 170 3.66 -29.07 8.87
C ASP A 170 4.42 -28.15 9.82
N ALA A 171 3.69 -27.32 10.57
CA ALA A 171 4.25 -26.45 11.61
C ALA A 171 4.94 -27.26 12.70
N ILE A 172 4.33 -28.34 13.22
CA ILE A 172 4.94 -29.22 14.24
C ILE A 172 6.29 -29.75 13.75
N ARG A 173 6.35 -30.26 12.50
CA ARG A 173 7.61 -30.75 11.92
C ARG A 173 8.63 -29.63 11.77
N ALA A 174 8.20 -28.45 11.31
CA ALA A 174 9.07 -27.30 11.16
C ALA A 174 9.63 -26.79 12.51
N TYR A 175 8.83 -26.76 13.57
CA TYR A 175 9.26 -26.40 14.92
C TYR A 175 10.27 -27.41 15.49
N ARG A 176 10.06 -28.71 15.29
CA ARG A 176 11.03 -29.75 15.67
C ARG A 176 12.37 -29.58 14.95
N ASN A 177 12.33 -29.33 13.63
CA ASN A 177 13.53 -29.05 12.84
C ASN A 177 14.21 -27.74 13.28
N MET A 178 13.44 -26.70 13.59
CA MET A 178 13.95 -25.45 14.14
C MET A 178 14.72 -25.70 15.45
N ILE A 179 14.16 -26.47 16.39
CA ILE A 179 14.83 -26.82 17.65
C ILE A 179 16.12 -27.63 17.38
N THR A 180 16.07 -28.56 16.41
CA THR A 180 17.19 -29.45 16.08
C THR A 180 18.35 -28.69 15.42
N TYR A 181 18.05 -27.78 14.50
CA TYR A 181 19.06 -27.16 13.62
C TYR A 181 19.35 -25.68 13.94
N ALA A 182 18.45 -24.97 14.63
CA ALA A 182 18.68 -23.60 15.14
C ALA A 182 18.88 -23.54 16.66
N GLY A 183 19.00 -24.71 17.31
CA GLY A 183 19.24 -24.85 18.74
C GLY A 183 17.97 -24.82 19.58
N ASP A 184 18.06 -25.43 20.75
CA ASP A 184 16.98 -25.50 21.72
C ASP A 184 16.77 -24.16 22.46
N GLY A 185 15.61 -23.97 23.09
CA GLY A 185 15.29 -22.77 23.86
C GLY A 185 13.87 -22.78 24.42
N ALA A 186 13.69 -22.11 25.55
CA ALA A 186 12.42 -22.09 26.29
C ALA A 186 11.24 -21.65 25.43
N ALA A 187 11.35 -20.49 24.78
CA ALA A 187 10.32 -19.96 23.87
C ALA A 187 10.01 -20.90 22.69
N LYS A 188 11.03 -21.53 22.08
CA LYS A 188 10.85 -22.46 20.96
C LYS A 188 10.10 -23.73 21.37
N ARG A 189 10.40 -24.25 22.57
CA ARG A 189 9.69 -25.39 23.18
C ARG A 189 8.25 -25.03 23.49
N ALA A 190 8.02 -23.84 24.05
CA ALA A 190 6.67 -23.35 24.33
C ALA A 190 5.85 -23.15 23.05
N ASP A 191 6.45 -22.61 21.98
CA ASP A 191 5.79 -22.49 20.67
C ASP A 191 5.43 -23.86 20.08
N LEU A 192 6.34 -24.84 20.15
CA LEU A 192 6.04 -26.21 19.69
C LEU A 192 4.87 -26.81 20.48
N GLY A 193 4.87 -26.70 21.81
CA GLY A 193 3.79 -27.18 22.66
C GLY A 193 2.45 -26.50 22.35
N GLU A 194 2.45 -25.19 22.06
CA GLU A 194 1.25 -24.45 21.66
C GLU A 194 0.68 -24.99 20.35
N VAL A 195 1.52 -25.23 19.34
CA VAL A 195 1.07 -25.77 18.05
C VAL A 195 0.53 -27.19 18.21
N ILE A 196 1.14 -28.04 19.03
CA ILE A 196 0.62 -29.38 19.34
C ILE A 196 -0.74 -29.29 20.06
N THR A 197 -0.88 -28.35 21.01
CA THR A 197 -2.14 -28.10 21.73
C THR A 197 -3.23 -27.63 20.76
N ALA A 198 -2.90 -26.74 19.83
CA ALA A 198 -3.81 -26.28 18.79
C ALA A 198 -4.25 -27.42 17.86
N ALA A 199 -3.33 -28.32 17.49
CA ALA A 199 -3.64 -29.53 16.72
C ALA A 199 -4.67 -30.43 17.41
N ALA A 200 -4.59 -30.50 18.74
CA ALA A 200 -5.49 -31.26 19.59
C ALA A 200 -6.75 -30.48 20.01
N GLY A 201 -7.11 -29.39 19.31
CA GLY A 201 -8.32 -28.63 19.59
C GLY A 201 -8.32 -27.89 20.92
N GLY A 202 -7.14 -27.52 21.43
CA GLY A 202 -6.97 -26.84 22.71
C GLY A 202 -6.72 -27.77 23.90
N VAL A 203 -6.68 -29.09 23.68
CA VAL A 203 -6.30 -30.06 24.72
C VAL A 203 -4.78 -30.12 24.84
N VAL A 204 -4.25 -29.89 26.04
CA VAL A 204 -2.83 -30.02 26.33
C VAL A 204 -2.50 -31.51 26.47
N THR A 205 -2.10 -32.12 25.36
CA THR A 205 -1.71 -33.54 25.33
C THR A 205 -0.46 -33.80 26.17
N ALA A 206 -0.19 -35.07 26.47
CA ALA A 206 1.05 -35.46 27.17
C ALA A 206 2.32 -35.00 26.42
N GLU A 207 2.28 -35.00 25.08
CA GLU A 207 3.37 -34.50 24.27
C GLU A 207 3.53 -32.98 24.40
N ALA A 208 2.44 -32.22 24.28
CA ALA A 208 2.48 -30.76 24.45
C ALA A 208 2.97 -30.38 25.85
N LYS A 209 2.46 -31.04 26.89
CA LYS A 209 2.89 -30.86 28.28
C LYS A 209 4.39 -31.09 28.44
N ALA A 210 4.94 -32.15 27.86
CA ALA A 210 6.37 -32.42 27.91
C ALA A 210 7.22 -31.30 27.26
N GLU A 211 6.74 -30.68 26.17
CA GLU A 211 7.43 -29.52 25.59
C GLU A 211 7.35 -28.29 26.50
N PHE A 212 6.21 -28.02 27.12
CA PHE A 212 6.10 -26.93 28.10
C PHE A 212 6.96 -27.15 29.34
N GLU A 213 7.05 -28.39 29.84
CA GLU A 213 7.93 -28.75 30.97
C GLU A 213 9.41 -28.55 30.61
N ARG A 214 9.83 -28.94 29.39
CA ARG A 214 11.19 -28.64 28.90
C ARG A 214 11.44 -27.15 28.74
N GLY A 215 10.44 -26.41 28.25
CA GLY A 215 10.50 -24.95 28.15
C GLY A 215 10.72 -24.31 29.52
N HIS A 216 9.92 -24.71 30.51
CA HIS A 216 10.05 -24.28 31.91
C HIS A 216 11.38 -24.66 32.54
N ALA A 217 11.92 -25.85 32.23
CA ALA A 217 13.23 -26.27 32.73
C ALA A 217 14.39 -25.44 32.14
N LEU A 218 14.23 -24.91 30.93
CA LEU A 218 15.21 -24.01 30.30
C LEU A 218 15.09 -22.57 30.81
N ASP A 219 13.85 -22.11 31.04
CA ASP A 219 13.55 -20.80 31.64
C ASP A 219 12.26 -20.91 32.46
N ALA A 220 12.40 -20.83 33.78
CA ALA A 220 11.28 -20.97 34.71
C ALA A 220 10.30 -19.79 34.64
N ASP A 221 10.72 -18.66 34.06
CA ASP A 221 9.90 -17.46 33.91
C ASP A 221 9.33 -17.30 32.49
N GLU A 222 9.54 -18.27 31.58
CA GLU A 222 8.96 -18.30 30.23
C GLU A 222 7.41 -18.26 30.28
N PRO A 223 6.76 -17.15 29.91
CA PRO A 223 5.34 -16.95 30.19
C PRO A 223 4.44 -17.94 29.45
N LYS A 224 4.78 -18.30 28.21
CA LYS A 224 3.95 -19.20 27.41
C LYS A 224 3.93 -20.61 27.99
N ALA A 225 5.10 -21.13 28.36
CA ALA A 225 5.21 -22.44 29.00
C ALA A 225 4.38 -22.49 30.30
N ASN A 226 4.55 -21.50 31.17
CA ASN A 226 3.83 -21.42 32.44
C ASN A 226 2.31 -21.32 32.26
N TYR A 227 1.83 -20.54 31.29
CA TYR A 227 0.40 -20.45 31.00
C TYR A 227 -0.20 -21.82 30.65
N TYR A 228 0.43 -22.54 29.73
CA TYR A 228 -0.05 -23.84 29.28
C TYR A 228 0.14 -24.97 30.29
N LEU A 229 1.15 -24.90 31.17
CA LEU A 229 1.25 -25.81 32.33
C LEU A 229 0.09 -25.61 33.31
N GLY A 230 -0.34 -24.36 33.53
CA GLY A 230 -1.55 -24.06 34.29
C GLY A 230 -2.81 -24.59 33.59
N LEU A 231 -2.91 -24.44 32.26
CA LEU A 231 -4.02 -24.99 31.47
C LEU A 231 -4.06 -26.53 31.55
N ALA A 232 -2.91 -27.19 31.48
CA ALA A 232 -2.81 -28.64 31.64
C ALA A 232 -3.30 -29.07 33.03
N ALA A 233 -2.89 -28.35 34.09
CA ALA A 233 -3.36 -28.62 35.45
C ALA A 233 -4.87 -28.41 35.59
N GLU A 234 -5.44 -27.38 34.98
CA GLU A 234 -6.90 -27.17 34.92
C GLU A 234 -7.62 -28.33 34.22
N GLN A 235 -7.12 -28.76 33.05
CA GLN A 235 -7.68 -29.87 32.27
C GLN A 235 -7.57 -31.21 33.01
N ASP A 236 -6.53 -31.39 33.83
CA ASP A 236 -6.35 -32.54 34.74
C ASP A 236 -7.28 -32.47 35.98
N GLY A 237 -8.09 -31.41 36.13
CA GLY A 237 -8.95 -31.18 37.29
C GLY A 237 -8.25 -30.60 38.52
N ARG A 238 -6.94 -30.33 38.42
CA ARG A 238 -6.09 -29.77 39.50
C ARG A 238 -6.16 -28.24 39.48
N LYS A 239 -7.33 -27.71 39.82
CA LYS A 239 -7.62 -26.26 39.79
C LYS A 239 -6.73 -25.46 40.73
N ASP A 240 -6.38 -25.99 41.90
CA ASP A 240 -5.51 -25.29 42.85
C ASP A 240 -4.08 -25.12 42.30
N ASP A 241 -3.55 -26.16 41.65
CA ASP A 241 -2.25 -26.11 40.97
C ASP A 241 -2.27 -25.06 39.85
N ALA A 242 -3.31 -25.07 39.02
CA ALA A 242 -3.49 -24.09 37.95
C ALA A 242 -3.55 -22.65 38.50
N ALA A 243 -4.31 -22.44 39.59
CA ALA A 243 -4.42 -21.15 40.23
C ALA A 243 -3.07 -20.66 40.79
N ASN A 244 -2.29 -21.56 41.40
CA ASN A 244 -0.98 -21.22 41.93
C ASN A 244 0.00 -20.82 40.82
N ILE A 245 0.01 -21.54 39.70
CA ILE A 245 0.85 -21.21 38.54
C ILE A 245 0.50 -19.83 37.98
N TRP A 246 -0.79 -19.57 37.72
CA TRP A 246 -1.21 -18.30 37.14
C TRP A 246 -1.08 -17.10 38.08
N ARG A 247 -1.28 -17.28 39.40
CA ARG A 247 -0.98 -16.23 40.39
C ARG A 247 0.51 -15.90 40.42
N ALA A 248 1.37 -16.92 40.36
CA ALA A 248 2.82 -16.73 40.28
C ALA A 248 3.25 -15.98 39.01
N MET A 249 2.60 -16.26 37.87
CA MET A 249 2.81 -15.48 36.65
C MET A 249 2.46 -14.00 36.86
N LEU A 250 1.26 -13.70 37.39
CA LEU A 250 0.81 -12.32 37.60
C LEU A 250 1.65 -11.54 38.61
N SER A 251 2.21 -12.21 39.61
CA SER A 251 3.05 -11.60 40.64
C SER A 251 4.46 -11.29 40.16
N LYS A 252 5.06 -12.17 39.34
CA LYS A 252 6.41 -11.99 38.81
C LYS A 252 6.47 -11.12 37.55
N GLY A 253 5.44 -11.18 36.71
CA GLY A 253 5.48 -10.54 35.40
C GLY A 253 5.28 -9.02 35.45
N PRO A 254 5.78 -8.28 34.43
CA PRO A 254 5.56 -6.84 34.29
C PRO A 254 4.07 -6.48 34.35
N ALA A 255 3.73 -5.29 34.85
CA ALA A 255 2.34 -4.85 35.00
C ALA A 255 1.62 -4.59 33.66
N ASP A 256 2.38 -4.32 32.60
CA ASP A 256 1.94 -4.03 31.23
C ASP A 256 2.08 -5.23 30.28
N ALA A 257 2.43 -6.42 30.81
CA ALA A 257 2.68 -7.57 29.95
C ALA A 257 1.41 -7.99 29.16
N PRO A 258 1.50 -8.20 27.83
CA PRO A 258 0.33 -8.47 26.98
C PRO A 258 -0.48 -9.72 27.37
N TRP A 259 0.14 -10.69 28.05
CA TRP A 259 -0.49 -11.93 28.48
C TRP A 259 -1.28 -11.82 29.79
N ARG A 260 -1.17 -10.72 30.55
CA ARG A 260 -1.86 -10.58 31.86
C ARG A 260 -3.38 -10.70 31.77
N PRO A 261 -4.08 -10.12 30.78
CA PRO A 261 -5.52 -10.27 30.66
C PRO A 261 -5.93 -11.74 30.47
N LEU A 262 -5.15 -12.48 29.68
CA LEU A 262 -5.38 -13.91 29.43
C LEU A 262 -5.24 -14.74 30.72
N VAL A 263 -4.17 -14.52 31.49
CA VAL A 263 -3.93 -15.21 32.76
C VAL A 263 -4.99 -14.85 33.81
N SER A 264 -5.40 -13.58 33.85
CA SER A 264 -6.46 -13.10 34.76
C SER A 264 -7.81 -13.74 34.43
N ALA A 265 -8.13 -13.87 33.14
CA ALA A 265 -9.35 -14.56 32.69
C ALA A 265 -9.31 -16.05 33.01
N ALA A 266 -8.15 -16.70 32.88
CA ALA A 266 -7.96 -18.09 33.25
C ALA A 266 -8.16 -18.32 34.76
N LEU A 267 -7.61 -17.46 35.62
CA LEU A 267 -7.86 -17.48 37.06
C LEU A 267 -9.33 -17.27 37.42
N ALA A 268 -9.99 -16.30 36.79
CA ALA A 268 -11.41 -16.03 37.03
C ALA A 268 -12.31 -17.22 36.65
N ARG A 269 -11.95 -17.96 35.59
CA ARG A 269 -12.68 -19.15 35.13
C ARG A 269 -12.64 -20.28 36.16
N ILE A 270 -11.50 -20.52 36.80
CA ILE A 270 -11.35 -21.62 37.75
C ILE A 270 -11.75 -21.24 39.19
N GLY A 271 -11.68 -19.96 39.53
CA GLY A 271 -11.80 -19.47 40.91
C GLY A 271 -12.95 -18.49 41.10
N GLY A 272 -14.16 -18.80 40.64
CA GLY A 272 -15.33 -17.93 40.80
C GLY A 272 -15.42 -17.29 42.19
N GLY A 273 -14.94 -16.05 42.31
CA GLY A 273 -14.87 -15.29 43.57
C GLY A 273 -13.51 -15.26 44.30
N GLU A 274 -12.41 -14.81 43.67
CA GLU A 274 -11.43 -13.96 44.35
C GLU A 274 -10.49 -13.28 43.33
N ALA A 275 -10.62 -11.95 43.24
CA ALA A 275 -9.75 -11.09 42.45
C ALA A 275 -8.32 -11.06 43.06
N PRO A 276 -7.28 -10.75 42.27
CA PRO A 276 -5.90 -10.65 42.77
C PRO A 276 -5.81 -9.69 43.97
N ALA A 277 -5.15 -10.14 45.04
CA ALA A 277 -5.02 -9.42 46.29
C ALA A 277 -4.41 -8.02 46.07
N LEU A 278 -5.16 -7.00 46.47
CA LEU A 278 -4.66 -5.62 46.61
C LEU A 278 -3.72 -5.53 47.84
N PRO A 279 -2.86 -4.50 47.91
CA PRO A 279 -1.93 -4.32 49.03
C PRO A 279 -2.63 -4.38 50.39
N ASN A 280 -2.01 -5.08 51.35
CA ASN A 280 -2.60 -5.49 52.64
C ASN A 280 -3.32 -4.39 53.44
N GLU A 281 -2.96 -3.12 53.24
CA GLU A 281 -3.62 -1.97 53.90
C GLU A 281 -5.06 -1.74 53.41
N ALA A 282 -5.35 -2.02 52.14
CA ALA A 282 -6.71 -1.93 51.59
C ALA A 282 -7.61 -3.09 52.05
N MET A 283 -7.03 -4.26 52.37
CA MET A 283 -7.77 -5.41 52.90
C MET A 283 -8.20 -5.22 54.35
N ALA A 284 -7.40 -4.52 55.16
CA ALA A 284 -7.75 -4.23 56.56
C ALA A 284 -8.98 -3.32 56.64
N ALA A 285 -9.10 -2.33 55.76
CA ALA A 285 -10.28 -1.48 55.66
C ALA A 285 -11.52 -2.20 55.11
N ALA A 286 -11.35 -3.20 54.22
CA ALA A 286 -12.46 -3.92 53.60
C ALA A 286 -12.99 -5.09 54.45
N LYS A 287 -12.19 -5.64 55.38
CA LYS A 287 -12.60 -6.73 56.28
C LYS A 287 -13.66 -6.30 57.30
N ASP A 288 -13.65 -5.03 57.67
CA ASP A 288 -14.58 -4.43 58.65
C ASP A 288 -15.80 -3.76 57.99
N MET A 289 -15.89 -3.74 56.66
CA MET A 289 -17.07 -3.21 55.98
C MET A 289 -18.21 -4.23 56.08
N SER A 290 -19.33 -3.79 56.65
CA SER A 290 -20.59 -4.53 56.63
C SER A 290 -21.04 -4.78 55.19
N ALA A 291 -21.90 -5.78 54.97
CA ALA A 291 -22.49 -6.02 53.65
C ALA A 291 -23.18 -4.75 53.11
N ASP A 292 -23.80 -3.98 53.99
CA ASP A 292 -24.48 -2.72 53.67
C ASP A 292 -23.52 -1.62 53.22
N ASP A 293 -22.34 -1.50 53.84
CA ASP A 293 -21.32 -0.52 53.45
C ASP A 293 -20.71 -0.85 52.09
N ARG A 294 -20.55 -2.15 51.79
CA ARG A 294 -20.07 -2.60 50.47
C ARG A 294 -21.10 -2.31 49.40
N ASP A 295 -22.37 -2.57 49.67
CA ASP A 295 -23.47 -2.26 48.75
C ASP A 295 -23.58 -0.75 48.50
N ALA A 296 -23.43 0.07 49.53
CA ALA A 296 -23.41 1.53 49.40
C ALA A 296 -22.22 2.02 48.55
N MET A 297 -21.04 1.42 48.73
CA MET A 297 -19.86 1.73 47.92
C MET A 297 -20.04 1.33 46.45
N ILE A 298 -20.57 0.14 46.18
CA ILE A 298 -20.86 -0.35 44.83
C ILE A 298 -21.87 0.57 44.14
N ARG A 299 -22.97 0.93 44.81
CA ARG A 299 -23.96 1.89 44.28
C ARG A 299 -23.31 3.23 43.95
N GLY A 300 -22.48 3.77 44.84
CA GLY A 300 -21.75 5.02 44.59
C GLY A 300 -20.77 4.94 43.40
N MET A 301 -20.14 3.79 43.16
CA MET A 301 -19.30 3.58 41.98
C MET A 301 -20.12 3.53 40.69
N VAL A 302 -21.25 2.84 40.70
CA VAL A 302 -22.16 2.74 39.55
C VAL A 302 -22.78 4.09 39.22
N ASP A 303 -23.15 4.89 40.21
CA ASP A 303 -23.72 6.23 40.01
C ASP A 303 -22.71 7.22 39.40
N ARG A 304 -21.43 7.12 39.78
CA ARG A 304 -20.35 7.89 39.13
C ARG A 304 -20.17 7.49 37.66
N LEU A 305 -20.26 6.19 37.36
CA LEU A 305 -20.20 5.69 35.98
C LEU A 305 -21.40 6.21 35.17
N ALA A 306 -22.62 6.13 35.71
CA ALA A 306 -23.83 6.64 35.08
C ALA A 306 -23.72 8.13 34.76
N THR A 307 -23.23 8.93 35.72
CA THR A 307 -23.05 10.37 35.55
C THR A 307 -22.04 10.69 34.44
N ARG A 308 -20.92 9.96 34.38
CA ARG A 308 -19.90 10.15 33.35
C ARG A 308 -20.43 9.82 31.95
N LEU A 309 -21.15 8.72 31.81
CA LEU A 309 -21.71 8.29 30.53
C LEU A 309 -22.78 9.25 30.01
N LYS A 310 -23.55 9.89 30.91
CA LYS A 310 -24.47 10.98 30.53
C LYS A 310 -23.77 12.22 29.99
N GLN A 311 -22.54 12.48 30.44
CA GLN A 311 -21.74 13.63 29.97
C GLN A 311 -21.00 13.32 28.66
N ASN A 312 -20.50 12.09 28.51
CA ASN A 312 -19.75 11.61 27.35
C ASN A 312 -20.30 10.26 26.88
N GLY A 313 -21.32 10.29 26.02
CA GLY A 313 -22.21 9.14 25.81
C GLY A 313 -21.97 8.28 24.57
N ASP A 314 -20.83 8.39 23.89
CA ASP A 314 -20.50 7.56 22.72
C ASP A 314 -19.74 6.26 23.08
N ASP A 315 -19.64 5.94 24.38
CA ASP A 315 -18.98 4.73 24.90
C ASP A 315 -19.96 3.55 25.04
N VAL A 316 -20.10 2.76 23.98
CA VAL A 316 -20.97 1.57 23.94
C VAL A 316 -20.61 0.55 25.02
N GLU A 317 -19.32 0.32 25.25
CA GLU A 317 -18.87 -0.68 26.24
C GLU A 317 -19.18 -0.21 27.66
N GLY A 318 -18.98 1.09 27.93
CA GLY A 318 -19.37 1.73 29.18
C GLY A 318 -20.86 1.61 29.47
N TRP A 319 -21.73 1.83 28.46
CA TRP A 319 -23.17 1.66 28.59
C TRP A 319 -23.58 0.21 28.87
N LEU A 320 -23.00 -0.77 28.17
CA LEU A 320 -23.27 -2.18 28.42
C LEU A 320 -22.84 -2.61 29.83
N ARG A 321 -21.71 -2.08 30.31
CA ARG A 321 -21.22 -2.33 31.67
C ARG A 321 -22.16 -1.74 32.73
N LEU A 322 -22.71 -0.55 32.49
CA LEU A 322 -23.68 0.10 33.37
C LEU A 322 -24.99 -0.70 33.45
N VAL A 323 -25.53 -1.12 32.30
CA VAL A 323 -26.75 -1.94 32.23
C VAL A 323 -26.56 -3.25 32.99
N ARG A 324 -25.43 -3.95 32.77
CA ARG A 324 -25.10 -5.19 33.50
C ARG A 324 -25.00 -4.97 35.01
N ALA A 325 -24.39 -3.87 35.46
CA ALA A 325 -24.28 -3.55 36.88
C ALA A 325 -25.66 -3.40 37.53
N TYR A 326 -26.60 -2.68 36.89
CA TYR A 326 -27.97 -2.55 37.41
C TYR A 326 -28.74 -3.88 37.42
N VAL A 327 -28.56 -4.74 36.40
CA VAL A 327 -29.18 -6.09 36.38
C VAL A 327 -28.67 -6.96 37.53
N VAL A 328 -27.36 -6.96 37.79
CA VAL A 328 -26.75 -7.73 38.89
C VAL A 328 -27.23 -7.22 40.26
N MET A 329 -27.47 -5.92 40.39
CA MET A 329 -28.01 -5.31 41.61
C MET A 329 -29.53 -5.48 41.75
N GLY A 330 -30.22 -6.06 40.77
CA GLY A 330 -31.69 -6.21 40.77
C GLY A 330 -32.47 -4.94 40.44
N ASP A 331 -31.79 -3.83 40.16
CA ASP A 331 -32.38 -2.52 39.80
C ASP A 331 -32.79 -2.50 38.31
N LEU A 332 -33.78 -3.31 37.93
CA LEU A 332 -34.21 -3.47 36.53
C LEU A 332 -34.71 -2.16 35.88
N ASP A 333 -35.33 -1.27 36.66
CA ASP A 333 -35.81 0.02 36.15
C ASP A 333 -34.65 0.94 35.76
N LYS A 334 -33.57 0.95 36.56
CA LYS A 334 -32.36 1.70 36.21
C LYS A 334 -31.62 1.07 35.03
N ALA A 335 -31.63 -0.26 34.91
CA ALA A 335 -31.08 -0.94 33.76
C ALA A 335 -31.79 -0.52 32.45
N LYS A 336 -33.13 -0.47 32.46
CA LYS A 336 -33.93 0.02 31.33
C LYS A 336 -33.70 1.49 31.03
N SER A 337 -33.63 2.34 32.06
CA SER A 337 -33.33 3.77 31.89
C SER A 337 -31.94 3.98 31.29
N ALA A 338 -30.92 3.25 31.77
CA ALA A 338 -29.56 3.33 31.25
C ALA A 338 -29.49 2.88 29.79
N LEU A 339 -30.26 1.86 29.41
CA LEU A 339 -30.37 1.41 28.02
C LEU A 339 -31.01 2.48 27.12
N SER A 340 -32.08 3.12 27.59
CA SER A 340 -32.72 4.24 26.88
C SER A 340 -31.73 5.40 26.67
N ASP A 341 -31.02 5.79 27.73
CA ASP A 341 -30.01 6.84 27.68
C ASP A 341 -28.87 6.47 26.71
N ALA A 342 -28.42 5.21 26.71
CA ALA A 342 -27.40 4.70 25.80
C ALA A 342 -27.84 4.78 24.33
N ARG A 343 -29.08 4.37 24.01
CA ARG A 343 -29.63 4.43 22.64
C ARG A 343 -29.78 5.87 22.14
N GLN A 344 -30.03 6.83 23.03
CA GLN A 344 -30.09 8.25 22.68
C GLN A 344 -28.70 8.87 22.50
N ALA A 345 -27.73 8.41 23.27
CA ALA A 345 -26.39 8.98 23.28
C ALA A 345 -25.50 8.47 22.13
N VAL A 346 -25.65 7.20 21.75
CA VAL A 346 -24.90 6.59 20.64
C VAL A 346 -25.55 6.97 19.32
N LYS A 347 -24.85 7.76 18.50
CA LYS A 347 -25.38 8.29 17.22
C LYS A 347 -25.02 7.44 16.00
N ASP A 348 -24.01 6.58 16.14
CA ASP A 348 -23.50 5.75 15.06
C ASP A 348 -24.32 4.45 14.91
N ALA A 349 -24.68 4.11 13.68
CA ALA A 349 -25.58 3.00 13.36
C ALA A 349 -24.95 1.61 13.62
N ASP A 350 -23.62 1.48 13.51
CA ASP A 350 -22.91 0.22 13.73
C ASP A 350 -22.74 0.00 15.23
N ARG A 351 -22.45 1.06 15.96
CA ARG A 351 -22.37 1.07 17.43
C ARG A 351 -23.73 0.84 18.09
N LEU A 352 -24.81 1.37 17.53
CA LEU A 352 -26.17 1.06 17.98
C LEU A 352 -26.52 -0.42 17.78
N ARG A 353 -26.06 -1.05 16.69
CA ARG A 353 -26.21 -2.50 16.50
C ARG A 353 -25.45 -3.28 17.55
N GLN A 354 -24.20 -2.94 17.81
CA GLN A 354 -23.38 -3.57 18.87
C GLN A 354 -24.02 -3.42 20.26
N LEU A 355 -24.55 -2.24 20.59
CA LEU A 355 -25.27 -2.00 21.84
C LEU A 355 -26.49 -2.93 21.95
N ASN A 356 -27.32 -2.99 20.92
CA ASN A 356 -28.53 -3.82 20.92
C ASN A 356 -28.20 -5.33 20.97
N GLU A 357 -27.12 -5.78 20.33
CA GLU A 357 -26.66 -7.17 20.44
C GLU A 357 -26.14 -7.50 21.83
N GLY A 358 -25.35 -6.61 22.44
CA GLY A 358 -24.86 -6.78 23.81
C GLY A 358 -26.00 -6.86 24.82
N VAL A 359 -27.06 -6.06 24.64
CA VAL A 359 -28.21 -6.03 25.56
C VAL A 359 -29.03 -7.30 25.54
N LYS A 360 -29.12 -8.01 24.41
CA LYS A 360 -29.80 -9.31 24.31
C LYS A 360 -29.22 -10.34 25.27
N THR A 361 -27.92 -10.24 25.58
CA THR A 361 -27.27 -11.13 26.55
C THR A 361 -27.77 -10.94 27.98
N PHE A 362 -28.45 -9.83 28.26
CA PHE A 362 -29.00 -9.49 29.58
C PHE A 362 -30.51 -9.75 29.70
N GLY A 363 -31.17 -10.31 28.67
CA GLY A 363 -32.60 -10.62 28.69
C GLY A 363 -33.53 -9.39 28.78
N LEU A 364 -33.00 -8.21 28.48
CA LEU A 364 -33.74 -6.94 28.44
C LEU A 364 -34.21 -6.68 27.00
N ASP A 365 -35.13 -7.51 26.50
CA ASP A 365 -35.78 -7.27 25.21
C ASP A 365 -36.93 -6.26 25.38
N GLY A 366 -36.81 -5.14 24.66
CA GLY A 366 -37.72 -3.99 24.66
C GLY A 366 -37.30 -2.97 23.62
#